data_AF-A0A174LS29-F1
#
_entry.id   AF-A0A174LS29-F1
#
_cell.length_a   1.000
_cell.length_b   1.000
_cell.length_c   1.000
_cell.angle_alpha   90.00
_cell.angle_beta   90.00
_cell.angle_gamma   90.00
#
_symmetry.space_group_name_H-M   'P 1'
#
loop_
_entity.id
_entity.type
_entity.pdbx_description
1 polymer ?
#
loop_
_entity_poly.entity_id
_entity_poly.type
_entity_poly.pdbx_seq_one_letter_code
_entity_poly.pdbx_strand_id
1 'polypeptide(L)'
;MKIYTLLFGALVVCPMQAQTVHDWENHHVLQINRKPARAAFIPFSTQKGDCSVCLDGMWKFRWTPVPDERIVDFYQTNFNDKDWTDFPVPANWEINGYGTPIYVSAGYPFKIDPSRVMGGTQGGLCDLSRKESGRAVSAASYGYWQMKV
;
A
#
# COMPACT_ATOMS: atom_id res chain seq x y z
N MET A 1 21.51 -34.87 45.00
CA MET A 1 21.70 -33.48 44.51
C MET A 1 22.50 -33.52 43.21
N LYS A 2 21.85 -33.62 42.03
CA LYS A 2 22.48 -33.49 40.69
C LYS A 2 21.53 -33.73 39.49
N ILE A 3 20.20 -33.62 39.67
CA ILE A 3 19.22 -33.84 38.58
C ILE A 3 18.31 -32.63 38.33
N TYR A 4 18.05 -31.81 39.36
CA TYR A 4 17.23 -30.60 39.23
C TYR A 4 17.93 -29.43 38.53
N THR A 5 19.26 -29.48 38.37
CA THR A 5 20.04 -28.45 37.66
C THR A 5 19.94 -28.55 36.14
N LEU A 6 19.45 -29.66 35.59
CA LEU A 6 19.23 -29.80 34.14
C LEU A 6 17.83 -29.34 33.69
N LEU A 7 16.87 -29.20 34.61
CA LEU A 7 15.50 -28.78 34.32
C LEU A 7 15.31 -27.26 34.33
N PHE A 8 16.29 -26.50 34.83
CA PHE A 8 16.26 -25.03 34.84
C PHE A 8 16.96 -24.39 33.62
N GLY A 9 17.65 -25.18 32.81
CA GLY A 9 18.39 -24.71 31.61
C GLY A 9 17.55 -24.66 30.33
N ALA A 10 16.29 -25.10 30.37
CA ALA A 10 15.38 -25.14 29.22
C ALA A 10 14.24 -24.11 29.33
N LEU A 11 14.40 -23.06 30.13
CA LEU A 11 13.54 -21.88 30.08
C LEU A 11 13.87 -21.07 28.83
N VAL A 12 13.33 -21.56 27.72
CA VAL A 12 12.64 -20.77 26.70
C VAL A 12 13.35 -19.47 26.36
N VAL A 13 14.35 -19.57 25.48
CA VAL A 13 14.71 -18.45 24.60
C VAL A 13 13.56 -18.32 23.60
N CYS A 14 12.47 -17.68 24.01
CA CYS A 14 11.47 -17.21 23.07
C CYS A 14 12.12 -16.04 22.35
N PRO A 15 12.30 -16.07 21.02
CA PRO A 15 12.63 -14.84 20.32
C PRO A 15 11.47 -13.87 20.57
N MET A 16 11.72 -12.79 21.30
CA MET A 16 10.84 -11.61 21.26
C MET A 16 10.91 -11.08 19.83
N GLN A 17 10.05 -11.59 18.95
CA GLN A 17 9.72 -10.86 17.73
C GLN A 17 8.92 -9.64 18.17
N ALA A 18 9.55 -8.48 18.13
CA ALA A 18 8.84 -7.21 18.22
C ALA A 18 7.79 -7.18 17.11
N GLN A 19 6.54 -6.86 17.44
CA GLN A 19 5.52 -6.67 16.43
C GLN A 19 5.91 -5.45 15.59
N THR A 20 6.19 -5.65 14.31
CA THR A 20 6.37 -4.57 13.35
C THR A 20 4.98 -4.00 13.07
N VAL A 21 4.65 -2.88 13.73
CA VAL A 21 3.41 -2.14 13.44
C VAL A 21 3.53 -1.57 12.03
N HIS A 22 2.54 -1.81 11.17
CA HIS A 22 2.51 -1.23 9.84
C HIS A 22 2.48 0.29 9.90
N ASP A 23 3.12 0.97 8.94
CA ASP A 23 3.14 2.44 8.89
C ASP A 23 1.72 3.03 8.86
N TRP A 24 0.77 2.37 8.18
CA TRP A 24 -0.63 2.79 8.13
C TRP A 24 -1.44 2.53 9.41
N GLU A 25 -0.88 1.79 10.37
CA GLU A 25 -1.44 1.59 11.72
C GLU A 25 -0.68 2.41 12.78
N ASN A 26 0.23 3.30 12.35
CA ASN A 26 1.03 4.14 13.24
C ASN A 26 0.72 5.63 13.04
N HIS A 27 -0.08 6.21 13.94
CA HIS A 27 -0.47 7.62 13.89
C HIS A 27 0.67 8.64 14.03
N HIS A 28 1.88 8.21 14.43
CA HIS A 28 3.06 9.07 14.48
C HIS A 28 3.75 9.18 13.11
N VAL A 29 3.43 8.30 12.17
CA VAL A 29 4.00 8.27 10.83
C VAL A 29 2.97 8.81 9.83
N LEU A 30 3.04 10.12 9.56
CA LEU A 30 2.13 10.77 8.60
C LEU A 30 2.70 10.82 7.18
N GLN A 31 4.01 10.68 7.04
CA GLN A 31 4.73 10.74 5.76
C GLN A 31 6.14 10.18 5.93
N ILE A 32 6.69 9.61 4.86
CA ILE A 32 8.09 9.19 4.77
C ILE A 32 8.66 9.83 3.50
N ASN A 33 9.79 10.53 3.60
CA ASN A 33 10.52 11.14 2.47
C ASN A 33 9.72 12.10 1.57
N ARG A 34 8.57 12.60 2.01
CA ARG A 34 7.79 13.59 1.27
C ARG A 34 8.46 14.97 1.36
N LYS A 35 8.56 15.67 0.22
CA LYS A 35 9.05 17.06 0.19
C LYS A 35 8.14 17.98 1.03
N PRO A 36 8.68 19.08 1.61
CA PRO A 36 7.87 20.05 2.35
C PRO A 36 6.72 20.61 1.49
N ALA A 37 5.58 20.88 2.14
CA ALA A 37 4.45 21.52 1.50
C ALA A 37 4.86 22.90 0.95
N ARG A 38 4.35 23.24 -0.24
CA ARG A 38 4.63 24.50 -0.91
C ARG A 38 3.49 24.90 -1.85
N ALA A 39 3.48 26.15 -2.30
CA ALA A 39 2.47 26.64 -3.24
C ALA A 39 2.41 25.79 -4.52
N ALA A 40 1.20 25.53 -5.01
CA ALA A 40 0.95 24.72 -6.20
C ALA A 40 1.46 25.44 -7.46
N PHE A 41 2.46 24.84 -8.12
CA PHE A 41 2.98 25.27 -9.41
C PHE A 41 3.71 24.08 -10.07
N ILE A 42 3.67 24.01 -11.39
CA ILE A 42 4.46 23.05 -12.19
C ILE A 42 5.43 23.90 -13.01
N PRO A 43 6.76 23.69 -12.87
CA PRO A 43 7.72 24.49 -13.61
C PRO A 43 7.58 24.25 -15.11
N PHE A 44 7.87 25.28 -15.91
CA PHE A 44 7.98 25.18 -17.35
C PHE A 44 9.17 26.01 -17.83
N SER A 45 9.79 25.61 -18.94
CA SER A 45 10.91 26.34 -19.53
C SER A 45 10.40 27.40 -20.51
N THR A 46 9.79 26.95 -21.61
CA THR A 46 9.33 27.83 -22.69
C THR A 46 7.81 27.86 -22.74
N GLN A 47 7.18 26.69 -22.77
CA GLN A 47 5.74 26.52 -22.76
C GLN A 47 5.31 25.59 -21.63
N LYS A 48 4.08 25.78 -21.15
CA LYS A 48 3.47 24.92 -20.14
C LYS A 48 3.48 23.47 -20.63
N GLY A 49 4.12 22.58 -19.88
CA GLY A 49 4.21 21.16 -20.20
C GLY A 49 5.63 20.66 -20.48
N ASP A 50 6.55 21.54 -20.89
CA ASP A 50 7.91 21.14 -21.34
C ASP A 50 8.75 20.42 -20.28
N CYS A 51 8.49 20.70 -19.00
CA CYS A 51 9.22 20.13 -17.87
C CYS A 51 8.35 19.16 -17.06
N SER A 52 7.31 18.59 -17.67
CA SER A 52 6.38 17.67 -17.00
C SER A 52 6.09 16.47 -17.89
N VAL A 53 5.96 15.29 -17.27
CA VAL A 53 5.52 14.06 -17.93
C VAL A 53 4.22 13.63 -17.27
N CYS A 54 3.20 13.34 -18.07
CA CYS A 54 1.93 12.82 -17.59
C CYS A 54 2.04 11.31 -17.38
N LEU A 55 1.62 10.84 -16.21
CA LEU A 55 1.59 9.42 -15.83
C LEU A 55 0.19 8.81 -15.92
N ASP A 56 -0.79 9.56 -16.42
CA ASP A 56 -2.13 9.06 -16.70
C ASP A 56 -2.10 8.00 -17.82
N GLY A 57 -3.14 7.16 -17.87
CA GLY A 57 -3.30 6.14 -18.90
C GLY A 57 -3.48 4.74 -18.33
N MET A 58 -3.06 3.72 -19.09
CA MET A 58 -3.23 2.32 -18.70
C MET A 58 -2.04 1.85 -17.85
N TRP A 59 -2.36 1.17 -16.76
CA TRP A 59 -1.39 0.59 -15.82
C TRP A 59 -1.68 -0.89 -15.61
N LYS A 60 -0.64 -1.68 -15.30
CA LYS A 60 -0.86 -3.04 -14.81
C LYS A 60 -1.36 -2.97 -13.38
N PHE A 61 -2.51 -3.59 -13.14
CA PHE A 61 -3.23 -3.53 -11.88
C PHE A 61 -3.52 -4.93 -11.34
N ARG A 62 -3.35 -5.09 -10.04
CA ARG A 62 -3.78 -6.26 -9.30
C ARG A 62 -4.48 -5.81 -8.03
N TRP A 63 -5.70 -6.32 -7.84
CA TRP A 63 -6.46 -6.12 -6.62
C TRP A 63 -6.36 -7.37 -5.74
N THR A 64 -6.25 -7.14 -4.43
CA THR A 64 -6.10 -8.19 -3.43
C THR A 64 -7.02 -7.87 -2.23
N PRO A 65 -7.80 -8.83 -1.72
CA PRO A 65 -8.76 -8.57 -0.64
C PRO A 65 -8.10 -8.32 0.72
N VAL A 66 -6.90 -8.87 0.96
CA VAL A 66 -6.15 -8.74 2.21
C VAL A 66 -4.70 -8.30 1.96
N PRO A 67 -4.12 -7.43 2.80
CA PRO A 67 -2.73 -6.98 2.64
C PRO A 67 -1.70 -8.09 2.64
N ASP A 68 -1.96 -9.18 3.38
CA ASP A 68 -1.03 -10.31 3.51
C ASP A 68 -0.87 -11.11 2.22
N GLU A 69 -1.84 -11.03 1.31
CA GLU A 69 -1.80 -11.68 -0.01
C GLU A 69 -1.09 -10.82 -1.09
N ARG A 70 -0.57 -9.65 -0.69
CA ARG A 70 0.18 -8.77 -1.57
C ARG A 70 1.44 -9.46 -2.10
N ILE A 71 1.76 -9.19 -3.36
CA ILE A 71 3.06 -9.55 -3.92
C ILE A 71 4.09 -8.52 -3.44
N VAL A 72 4.97 -8.91 -2.51
CA VAL A 72 5.94 -7.99 -1.89
C VAL A 72 6.91 -7.42 -2.93
N ASP A 73 7.42 -8.23 -3.85
CA ASP A 73 8.51 -7.90 -4.76
C ASP A 73 8.09 -7.33 -6.13
N PHE A 74 6.83 -6.91 -6.28
CA PHE A 74 6.31 -6.37 -7.54
C PHE A 74 7.01 -5.08 -8.01
N TYR A 75 7.67 -4.36 -7.09
CA TYR A 75 8.42 -3.13 -7.39
C TYR A 75 9.73 -3.39 -8.14
N GLN A 76 10.19 -4.64 -8.22
CA GLN A 76 11.43 -5.00 -8.91
C GLN A 76 11.28 -4.88 -10.44
N THR A 77 12.30 -4.38 -11.12
CA THR A 77 12.26 -4.14 -12.57
C THR A 77 12.10 -5.41 -13.42
N ASN A 78 12.57 -6.54 -12.91
CA ASN A 78 12.48 -7.87 -13.52
C ASN A 78 11.20 -8.63 -13.14
N PHE A 79 10.30 -8.04 -12.35
CA PHE A 79 9.04 -8.67 -11.99
C PHE A 79 8.17 -8.91 -13.23
N ASN A 80 7.52 -10.07 -13.31
CA ASN A 80 6.63 -10.43 -14.41
C ASN A 80 5.17 -10.11 -14.06
N ASP A 81 4.64 -9.06 -14.68
CA ASP A 81 3.28 -8.53 -14.50
C ASP A 81 2.36 -8.85 -15.69
N LYS A 82 2.70 -9.84 -16.52
CA LYS A 82 1.91 -10.21 -17.71
C LYS A 82 0.46 -10.62 -17.41
N ASP A 83 0.24 -11.27 -16.27
CA ASP A 83 -1.08 -11.77 -15.87
C ASP A 83 -1.94 -10.69 -15.19
N TRP A 84 -1.42 -9.47 -15.04
CA TRP A 84 -2.15 -8.36 -14.43
C TRP A 84 -3.06 -7.68 -15.46
N THR A 85 -4.18 -7.18 -14.97
CA THR A 85 -5.15 -6.49 -15.82
C THR A 85 -4.65 -5.10 -16.20
N ASP A 86 -5.08 -4.60 -17.35
CA ASP A 86 -4.86 -3.20 -17.72
C ASP A 86 -5.97 -2.34 -17.10
N PHE A 87 -5.59 -1.32 -16.33
CA PHE A 87 -6.51 -0.46 -15.59
C PHE A 87 -6.26 1.03 -15.88
N PRO A 88 -7.31 1.84 -16.09
CA PRO A 88 -7.16 3.27 -16.36
C PRO A 88 -6.86 4.05 -15.08
N VAL A 89 -5.87 4.93 -15.13
CA VAL A 89 -5.51 5.85 -14.05
C VAL A 89 -5.64 7.29 -14.54
N PRO A 90 -6.32 8.18 -13.80
CA PRO A 90 -6.96 7.97 -12.49
C PRO A 90 -8.35 7.31 -12.57
N ALA A 91 -8.67 6.44 -11.62
CA ALA A 91 -10.02 5.88 -11.44
C ALA A 91 -10.23 5.32 -10.03
N ASN A 92 -11.50 5.20 -9.61
CA ASN A 92 -11.88 4.40 -8.44
C ASN A 92 -11.99 2.93 -8.85
N TRP A 93 -11.39 2.01 -8.10
CA TRP A 93 -11.45 0.60 -8.45
C TRP A 93 -12.82 -0.03 -8.14
N GLU A 94 -13.57 0.50 -7.16
CA GLU A 94 -14.90 -0.02 -6.79
C GLU A 94 -15.93 0.13 -7.91
N ILE A 95 -15.87 1.23 -8.65
CA ILE A 95 -16.75 1.46 -9.81
C ILE A 95 -16.30 0.67 -11.05
N ASN A 96 -15.07 0.13 -11.03
CA ASN A 96 -14.47 -0.66 -12.10
C ASN A 96 -14.48 -2.18 -11.78
N GLY A 97 -15.27 -2.61 -10.80
CA GLY A 97 -15.54 -4.02 -10.52
C GLY A 97 -14.64 -4.68 -9.45
N TYR A 98 -13.84 -3.90 -8.70
CA TYR A 98 -12.96 -4.44 -7.66
C TYR A 98 -13.40 -4.01 -6.26
N GLY A 99 -13.54 -4.96 -5.34
CA GLY A 99 -14.01 -4.67 -3.98
C GLY A 99 -15.51 -4.34 -3.92
N THR A 100 -15.92 -3.58 -2.91
CA THR A 100 -17.32 -3.23 -2.69
C THR A 100 -17.44 -1.75 -2.32
N PRO A 101 -18.24 -0.96 -3.06
CA PRO A 101 -18.49 0.43 -2.68
C PRO A 101 -19.34 0.47 -1.41
N ILE A 102 -18.87 1.22 -0.41
CA ILE A 102 -19.54 1.33 0.89
C ILE A 102 -20.01 2.77 1.09
N TYR A 103 -21.29 2.94 1.40
CA TYR A 103 -21.87 4.21 1.84
C TYR A 103 -22.36 4.06 3.28
N VAL A 104 -21.84 4.89 4.18
CA VAL A 104 -22.21 4.92 5.60
C VAL A 104 -22.44 6.37 5.99
N SER A 105 -23.62 6.67 6.53
CA SER A 105 -23.98 8.03 6.96
C SER A 105 -23.34 8.43 8.28
N ALA A 106 -23.14 7.49 9.21
CA ALA A 106 -22.50 7.71 10.50
C ALA A 106 -21.78 6.44 10.99
N GLY A 107 -20.64 6.63 11.67
CA GLY A 107 -19.78 5.53 12.12
C GLY A 107 -18.70 5.16 11.10
N TYR A 108 -17.91 4.13 11.42
CA TYR A 108 -16.86 3.61 10.55
C TYR A 108 -17.32 2.30 9.88
N PRO A 109 -16.95 2.06 8.61
CA PRO A 109 -17.30 0.82 7.92
C PRO A 109 -16.49 -0.40 8.39
N PHE A 110 -15.55 -0.18 9.32
CA PHE A 110 -14.67 -1.17 9.91
C PHE A 110 -14.77 -1.16 11.44
N LYS A 111 -14.21 -2.20 12.07
CA LYS A 111 -14.18 -2.33 13.53
C LYS A 111 -13.39 -1.18 14.17
N ILE A 112 -14.00 -0.47 15.11
CA ILE A 112 -13.35 0.61 15.86
C ILE A 112 -12.37 0.01 16.87
N ASP A 113 -11.08 0.02 16.53
CA ASP A 113 -9.98 -0.47 17.37
C ASP A 113 -8.70 0.34 17.13
N PRO A 114 -8.68 1.66 17.42
CA PRO A 114 -7.54 2.52 17.10
C PRO A 114 -6.25 2.05 17.83
N SER A 115 -5.10 1.97 17.17
CA SER A 115 -4.75 2.46 15.81
C SER A 115 -4.95 1.47 14.65
N ARG A 116 -5.57 0.31 14.90
CA ARG A 116 -5.75 -0.76 13.91
C ARG A 116 -6.94 -0.48 13.00
N VAL A 117 -6.78 -0.82 11.72
CA VAL A 117 -7.79 -0.56 10.68
C VAL A 117 -8.25 -1.82 9.94
N MET A 118 -7.55 -2.94 10.10
CA MET A 118 -7.83 -4.19 9.35
C MET A 118 -8.60 -5.26 10.15
N GLY A 119 -9.17 -4.89 11.31
CA GLY A 119 -9.82 -5.82 12.24
C GLY A 119 -11.28 -6.21 11.93
N GLY A 120 -11.88 -5.69 10.85
CA GLY A 120 -13.26 -6.02 10.44
C GLY A 120 -13.70 -5.32 9.14
N THR A 121 -14.32 -6.13 8.26
CA THR A 121 -14.78 -5.87 6.88
C THR A 121 -13.70 -5.41 5.88
N GLN A 122 -13.68 -6.06 4.72
CA GLN A 122 -12.59 -6.06 3.72
C GLN A 122 -12.34 -4.67 3.10
N GLY A 123 -11.33 -3.96 3.59
CA GLY A 123 -10.63 -2.94 2.81
C GLY A 123 -9.62 -3.63 1.92
N GLY A 124 -9.83 -3.62 0.61
CA GLY A 124 -8.90 -4.21 -0.35
C GLY A 124 -7.60 -3.41 -0.47
N LEU A 125 -6.58 -4.07 -0.97
CA LEU A 125 -5.30 -3.50 -1.39
C LEU A 125 -5.23 -3.55 -2.92
N CYS A 126 -4.61 -2.56 -3.52
CA CYS A 126 -4.20 -2.65 -4.92
C CYS A 126 -2.72 -2.35 -5.12
N ASP A 127 -2.14 -3.05 -6.10
CA ASP A 127 -0.80 -2.82 -6.59
C ASP A 127 -0.89 -2.34 -8.05
N LEU A 128 -0.16 -1.27 -8.35
CA LEU A 128 -0.01 -0.69 -9.69
C LEU A 128 1.45 -0.77 -10.12
N SER A 129 1.68 -1.26 -11.33
CA SER A 129 2.99 -1.31 -12.00
C SER A 129 2.89 -0.67 -13.38
N ARG A 130 3.84 0.22 -13.70
CA ARG A 130 4.06 0.71 -15.06
C ARG A 130 5.55 0.77 -15.34
N LYS A 131 5.95 0.15 -16.46
CA LYS A 131 7.31 0.17 -16.97
C LYS A 131 7.40 1.22 -18.08
N GLU A 132 8.13 2.30 -17.86
CA GLU A 132 8.38 3.33 -18.87
C GLU A 132 9.86 3.44 -19.17
N SER A 133 10.26 3.29 -20.44
CA SER A 133 11.60 3.61 -20.96
C SER A 133 12.80 3.21 -20.07
N GLY A 134 12.74 2.03 -19.43
CA GLY A 134 13.80 1.50 -18.57
C GLY A 134 13.70 1.87 -17.08
N ARG A 135 12.64 2.57 -16.67
CA ARG A 135 12.30 2.83 -15.26
C ARG A 135 11.00 2.11 -14.90
N ALA A 136 11.02 1.38 -13.79
CA ALA A 136 9.79 0.85 -13.20
C ALA A 136 9.24 1.89 -12.22
N VAL A 137 7.95 2.22 -12.37
CA VAL A 137 7.19 3.01 -11.41
C VAL A 137 6.15 2.08 -10.80
N SER A 138 6.18 1.96 -9.48
CA SER A 138 5.26 1.12 -8.72
C SER A 138 4.55 1.95 -7.66
N ALA A 139 3.25 1.73 -7.50
CA ALA A 139 2.45 2.32 -6.44
C ALA A 139 1.60 1.24 -5.77
N ALA A 140 1.32 1.41 -4.49
CA ALA A 140 0.35 0.60 -3.77
C ALA A 140 -0.51 1.49 -2.89
N SER A 141 -1.79 1.18 -2.81
CA SER A 141 -2.76 1.94 -2.01
C SER A 141 -3.57 1.01 -1.11
N TYR A 142 -3.72 1.43 0.14
CA TYR A 142 -4.47 0.70 1.17
C TYR A 142 -5.78 1.43 1.46
N GLY A 143 -6.89 0.69 1.46
CA GLY A 143 -8.20 1.21 1.89
C GLY A 143 -8.97 2.00 0.82
N TYR A 144 -10.06 2.66 1.23
CA TYR A 144 -11.16 3.13 0.36
C TYR A 144 -10.92 4.45 -0.39
N TRP A 145 -9.68 4.85 -0.66
CA TRP A 145 -9.37 6.19 -1.18
C TRP A 145 -8.92 6.19 -2.64
N GLN A 146 -9.50 7.12 -3.41
CA GLN A 146 -9.13 7.50 -4.79
C GLN A 146 -7.60 7.53 -4.99
N MET A 147 -7.14 6.79 -5.99
CA MET A 147 -5.72 6.69 -6.32
C MET A 147 -5.35 7.74 -7.37
N LYS A 148 -4.56 8.74 -6.96
CA LYS A 148 -3.85 9.66 -7.85
C LYS A 148 -2.38 9.27 -7.83
N VAL A 149 -1.83 8.98 -9.01
CA VAL A 149 -0.37 8.84 -9.22
C VAL A 149 0.22 10.23 -9.39
#